data_AF-A0A6N3B2A0-F1
#
_entry.id   AF-A0A6N3B2A0-F1
#
_cell.length_a   1.000
_cell.length_b   1.000
_cell.length_c   1.000
_cell.angle_alpha   90.00
_cell.angle_beta   90.00
_cell.angle_gamma   90.00
#
_symmetry.space_group_name_H-M   'P 1'
#
loop_
_entity.id
_entity.type
_entity.pdbx_description
1 polymer ?
#
loop_
_entity_poly.entity_id
_entity_poly.type
_entity_poly.pdbx_seq_one_letter_code
_entity_poly.pdbx_strand_id
1 'polypeptide(L)'
;MAIGFKIDFLWYQVGTPDFLHAFFSTISYNLEENKWGSKYPIFMNELYQGKLNWENAGKAVEELKLIKEELKKFNPEYVVWDIEDISKQPPWGGNISPDITDLSNYFVTSDGRDLISVILMALNDSICEKTDLEIINI
;
A
#
# COMPACT_ATOMS: atom_id res chain seq x y z
N MET A 1 -12.68 9.33 -9.37
CA MET A 1 -11.56 8.52 -9.87
C MET A 1 -11.18 7.55 -8.80
N ALA A 2 -11.32 6.27 -9.09
CA ALA A 2 -11.00 5.19 -8.19
C ALA A 2 -9.71 4.51 -8.68
N ILE A 3 -8.76 4.32 -7.78
CA ILE A 3 -7.55 3.55 -8.04
C ILE A 3 -7.70 2.14 -7.48
N GLY A 4 -7.06 1.17 -8.12
CA GLY A 4 -7.10 -0.22 -7.69
C GLY A 4 -6.10 -1.10 -8.41
N PHE A 5 -6.02 -2.35 -7.98
CA PHE A 5 -5.15 -3.36 -8.58
C PHE A 5 -5.94 -4.21 -9.57
N LYS A 6 -5.40 -4.37 -10.79
CA LYS A 6 -5.93 -5.24 -11.82
C LYS A 6 -4.99 -6.41 -12.07
N ILE A 7 -5.56 -7.61 -12.17
CA ILE A 7 -4.88 -8.83 -12.58
C ILE A 7 -5.81 -9.52 -13.59
N ASP A 8 -5.45 -9.52 -14.87
CA ASP A 8 -6.33 -9.99 -15.96
C ASP A 8 -7.74 -9.36 -15.90
N PHE A 9 -8.77 -10.12 -15.49
CA PHE A 9 -10.15 -9.65 -15.29
C PHE A 9 -10.50 -9.33 -13.83
N LEU A 10 -9.61 -9.63 -12.88
CA LEU A 10 -9.78 -9.34 -11.45
C LEU A 10 -9.53 -7.87 -11.17
N TRP A 11 -10.38 -7.29 -10.33
CA TRP A 11 -10.31 -5.88 -9.93
C TRP A 11 -10.45 -5.73 -8.42
N TYR A 12 -9.42 -5.13 -7.82
CA TYR A 12 -9.34 -4.80 -6.40
C TYR A 12 -9.37 -3.30 -6.22
N GLN A 13 -10.56 -2.76 -6.00
CA GLN A 13 -10.74 -1.34 -5.74
C GLN A 13 -10.09 -0.94 -4.41
N VAL A 14 -9.27 0.09 -4.43
CA VAL A 14 -8.59 0.62 -3.25
C VAL A 14 -9.28 1.89 -2.76
N GLY A 15 -9.28 2.96 -3.55
CA GLY A 15 -9.74 4.27 -3.08
C GLY A 15 -9.33 5.38 -4.03
N THR A 16 -8.78 6.48 -3.50
CA THR A 16 -8.24 7.57 -4.32
C THR A 16 -6.74 7.37 -4.61
N PRO A 17 -6.20 7.96 -5.69
CA PRO A 17 -4.75 7.97 -5.93
C PRO A 17 -3.94 8.48 -4.74
N ASP A 18 -4.37 9.59 -4.13
CA ASP A 18 -3.70 10.18 -2.95
C ASP A 18 -3.71 9.23 -1.75
N PHE A 19 -4.79 8.44 -1.57
CA PHE A 19 -4.86 7.45 -0.50
C PHE A 19 -3.83 6.34 -0.69
N LEU A 20 -3.68 5.83 -1.92
CA LEU A 20 -2.68 4.82 -2.21
C LEU A 20 -1.27 5.39 -2.08
N HIS A 21 -1.05 6.63 -2.56
CA HIS A 21 0.22 7.36 -2.39
C HIS A 21 0.60 7.53 -0.92
N ALA A 22 -0.36 7.86 -0.06
CA ALA A 22 -0.15 8.00 1.39
C ALA A 22 0.37 6.71 2.03
N PHE A 23 -0.09 5.53 1.57
CA PHE A 23 0.41 4.25 2.05
C PHE A 23 1.90 4.07 1.73
N PHE A 24 2.31 4.33 0.48
CA PHE A 24 3.72 4.27 0.09
C PHE A 24 4.56 5.35 0.77
N SER A 25 4.05 6.57 0.90
CA SER A 25 4.69 7.67 1.62
C SER A 25 4.98 7.31 3.08
N THR A 26 4.01 6.69 3.75
CA THR A 26 4.15 6.20 5.13
C THR A 26 5.23 5.15 5.26
N ILE A 27 5.34 4.22 4.31
CA ILE A 27 6.41 3.21 4.27
C ILE A 27 7.77 3.88 4.09
N SER A 28 7.91 4.75 3.09
CA SER A 28 9.19 5.37 2.79
C SER A 28 9.70 6.25 3.94
N TYR A 29 8.81 7.04 4.55
CA TYR A 29 9.18 7.93 5.65
C TYR A 29 9.58 7.16 6.92
N ASN A 30 8.74 6.21 7.35
CA ASN A 30 8.94 5.54 8.64
C ASN A 30 9.92 4.36 8.57
N LEU A 31 9.99 3.65 7.44
CA LEU A 31 10.76 2.40 7.34
C LEU A 31 12.02 2.52 6.48
N GLU A 32 12.11 3.53 5.62
CA GLU A 32 13.21 3.70 4.66
C GLU A 32 13.97 5.03 4.83
N GLU A 33 13.75 5.76 5.92
CA GLU A 33 14.42 7.05 6.20
C GLU A 33 14.28 8.05 5.04
N ASN A 34 13.10 8.13 4.42
CA ASN A 34 12.82 8.95 3.23
C ASN A 34 13.58 8.56 1.96
N LYS A 35 14.12 7.33 1.90
CA LYS A 35 14.78 6.80 0.71
C LYS A 35 13.88 5.78 0.04
N TRP A 36 13.06 6.28 -0.89
CA TRP A 36 12.05 5.49 -1.62
C TRP A 36 12.63 4.21 -2.23
N GLY A 37 12.13 3.06 -1.78
CA GLY A 37 12.51 1.73 -2.26
C GLY A 37 13.94 1.32 -1.96
N SER A 38 14.55 1.88 -0.92
CA SER A 38 15.89 1.49 -0.47
C SER A 38 15.90 0.16 0.29
N LYS A 39 14.81 -0.19 0.99
CA LYS A 39 14.66 -1.41 1.79
C LYS A 39 13.67 -2.39 1.16
N TYR A 40 12.65 -1.89 0.48
CA TYR A 40 11.61 -2.70 -0.18
C TYR A 40 11.54 -2.38 -1.69
N PRO A 41 12.61 -2.66 -2.46
CA PRO A 41 12.75 -2.17 -3.82
C PRO A 41 11.69 -2.69 -4.78
N ILE A 42 11.24 -3.95 -4.64
CA ILE A 42 10.27 -4.52 -5.58
C ILE A 42 8.90 -3.88 -5.33
N PHE A 43 8.50 -3.80 -4.08
CA PHE A 43 7.24 -3.20 -3.69
C PHE A 43 7.19 -1.69 -3.99
N MET A 44 8.23 -0.95 -3.62
CA MET A 44 8.25 0.50 -3.73
C MET A 44 8.63 1.01 -5.12
N ASN A 45 9.46 0.29 -5.88
CA ASN A 45 9.93 0.76 -7.19
C ASN A 45 9.26 0.07 -8.38
N GLU A 46 8.71 -1.13 -8.23
CA GLU A 46 7.97 -1.78 -9.33
C GLU A 46 6.47 -1.51 -9.19
N LEU A 47 5.86 -1.97 -8.09
CA LEU A 47 4.41 -1.87 -7.92
C LEU A 47 3.93 -0.40 -7.95
N TYR A 48 4.57 0.49 -7.19
CA TYR A 48 4.19 1.91 -7.17
C TYR A 48 4.30 2.60 -8.55
N GLN A 49 5.21 2.16 -9.42
CA GLN A 49 5.35 2.69 -10.79
C GLN A 49 4.21 2.24 -11.71
N GLY A 50 3.28 1.44 -11.20
CA GLY A 50 2.02 1.11 -11.85
C GLY A 50 1.96 -0.31 -12.39
N LYS A 51 3.07 -1.06 -12.41
CA LYS A 51 3.10 -2.43 -12.90
C LYS A 51 4.17 -3.27 -12.22
N LEU A 52 3.76 -4.44 -11.72
CA LEU A 52 4.63 -5.43 -11.12
C LEU A 52 4.53 -6.75 -11.89
N ASN A 53 5.68 -7.29 -12.31
CA ASN A 53 5.75 -8.57 -13.02
C ASN A 53 5.39 -9.72 -12.05
N TRP A 54 4.53 -10.65 -12.49
CA TRP A 54 4.11 -11.80 -11.68
C TRP A 54 5.29 -12.64 -11.16
N GLU A 55 6.42 -12.69 -11.89
CA GLU A 55 7.64 -13.38 -11.45
C GLU A 55 8.25 -12.76 -10.19
N ASN A 56 8.03 -11.46 -9.97
CA ASN A 56 8.48 -10.73 -8.78
C ASN A 56 7.40 -10.68 -7.68
N ALA A 57 6.17 -11.09 -7.95
CA ALA A 57 5.06 -10.99 -6.98
C ALA A 57 5.33 -11.78 -5.70
N GLY A 58 6.00 -12.94 -5.80
CA GLY A 58 6.42 -13.71 -4.61
C GLY A 58 7.34 -12.93 -3.68
N LYS A 59 8.31 -12.19 -4.23
CA LYS A 59 9.22 -11.34 -3.44
C LYS A 59 8.49 -10.13 -2.87
N ALA A 60 7.58 -9.53 -3.63
CA ALA A 60 6.75 -8.44 -3.14
C ALA A 60 5.85 -8.86 -1.97
N VAL A 61 5.35 -10.11 -1.95
CA VAL A 61 4.64 -10.68 -0.80
C VAL A 61 5.53 -10.75 0.43
N GLU A 62 6.80 -11.15 0.28
CA GLU A 62 7.76 -11.19 1.38
C GLU A 62 8.05 -9.80 1.92
N GLU A 63 8.34 -8.83 1.04
CA GLU A 63 8.55 -7.43 1.41
C GLU A 63 7.33 -6.85 2.14
N LEU A 64 6.13 -7.07 1.62
CA LEU A 64 4.89 -6.56 2.22
C LEU A 64 4.60 -7.17 3.60
N LYS A 65 4.92 -8.45 3.82
CA LYS A 65 4.82 -9.07 5.14
C LYS A 65 5.79 -8.42 6.14
N LEU A 66 7.01 -8.13 5.73
CA LEU A 66 7.98 -7.42 6.56
C LEU A 66 7.52 -5.98 6.85
N ILE A 67 7.02 -5.27 5.84
CA ILE A 67 6.42 -3.93 6.01
C ILE A 67 5.30 -3.99 7.06
N LYS A 68 4.38 -4.96 6.96
CA LYS A 68 3.29 -5.12 7.93
C LYS A 68 3.79 -5.25 9.36
N GLU A 69 4.79 -6.10 9.60
CA GLU A 69 5.33 -6.30 10.95
C GLU A 69 6.10 -5.08 11.47
N GLU A 70 6.78 -4.34 10.60
CA GLU A 70 7.46 -3.10 11.00
C GLU A 70 6.45 -1.97 11.29
N LEU A 71 5.38 -1.85 10.50
CA LEU A 71 4.34 -0.83 10.69
C LEU A 71 3.57 -1.01 12.02
N LYS A 72 3.45 -2.23 12.54
CA LYS A 72 2.85 -2.49 13.86
C LYS A 72 3.52 -1.76 15.02
N LYS A 73 4.79 -1.36 14.83
CA LYS A 73 5.57 -0.67 15.87
C LYS A 73 5.25 0.81 15.97
N PHE A 74 4.47 1.34 15.02
CA PHE A 74 4.18 2.77 14.91
C PHE A 74 2.70 3.04 15.22
N ASN A 75 2.47 4.06 16.04
CA ASN A 75 1.13 4.57 16.33
C ASN A 75 0.51 5.20 15.07
N PRO A 76 -0.84 5.19 14.91
CA PRO A 76 -1.53 5.87 13.80
C PRO A 76 -1.12 7.33 13.56
N GLU A 77 -0.68 8.05 14.59
CA GLU A 77 -0.19 9.44 14.48
C GLU A 77 1.06 9.61 13.58
N TYR A 78 1.81 8.53 13.32
CA TYR A 78 2.98 8.54 12.44
C TYR A 78 2.63 8.36 10.96
N VAL A 79 1.34 8.41 10.60
CA VAL A 79 0.90 8.39 9.21
C VAL A 79 1.50 9.58 8.46
N VAL A 80 1.98 9.33 7.24
CA VAL A 80 2.44 10.37 6.32
C VAL A 80 1.51 10.36 5.12
N TRP A 81 0.70 11.40 4.99
CA TRP A 81 -0.26 11.50 3.88
C TRP A 81 0.43 11.77 2.53
N ASP A 82 1.51 12.54 2.56
CA ASP A 82 2.26 12.95 1.37
C ASP A 82 3.72 13.17 1.81
N ILE A 83 4.66 12.41 1.24
CA ILE A 83 6.09 12.51 1.60
C ILE A 83 6.75 13.75 1.01
N GLU A 84 6.21 14.28 -0.10
CA GLU A 84 6.65 15.51 -0.72
C GLU A 84 6.19 16.75 0.05
N ASP A 85 5.08 16.65 0.79
CA ASP A 85 4.57 17.68 1.70
C ASP A 85 4.03 17.08 3.01
N ILE A 86 4.95 16.88 3.97
CA ILE A 86 4.65 16.32 5.31
C ILE A 86 3.68 17.14 6.15
N SER A 87 3.32 18.36 5.72
CA SER A 87 2.31 19.17 6.41
C SER A 87 0.89 18.73 6.08
N LYS A 88 0.69 18.02 4.97
CA LYS A 88 -0.63 17.52 4.57
C LYS A 88 -1.13 16.46 5.54
N GLN A 89 -2.44 16.49 5.75
CA GLN A 89 -3.14 15.62 6.67
C GLN A 89 -4.17 14.77 5.92
N PRO A 90 -4.49 13.56 6.41
CA PRO A 90 -5.57 12.78 5.85
C PRO A 90 -6.90 13.55 5.92
N PRO A 91 -7.85 13.30 4.99
CA PRO A 91 -9.10 14.04 4.92
C PRO A 91 -10.00 13.85 6.16
N TRP A 92 -9.79 12.79 6.94
CA TRP A 92 -10.47 12.54 8.22
C TRP A 92 -9.71 13.11 9.43
N GLY A 93 -8.53 13.71 9.24
CA GLY A 93 -7.70 14.22 10.33
C GLY A 93 -7.44 13.16 11.40
N GLY A 94 -7.69 13.50 12.66
CA GLY A 94 -7.55 12.57 13.80
C GLY A 94 -8.78 11.71 14.09
N ASN A 95 -9.84 11.79 13.28
CA ASN A 95 -11.07 11.01 13.51
C ASN A 95 -10.95 9.61 12.89
N ILE A 96 -10.14 8.76 13.53
CA ILE A 96 -9.93 7.36 13.12
C ILE A 96 -10.75 6.39 13.99
N SER A 97 -11.07 5.22 13.44
CA SER A 97 -11.77 4.16 14.18
C SER A 97 -10.95 3.70 15.39
N PRO A 98 -11.57 3.41 16.55
CA PRO A 98 -10.87 2.85 17.71
C PRO A 98 -10.26 1.46 17.44
N ASP A 99 -10.69 0.78 16.38
CA ASP A 99 -10.12 -0.50 15.95
C ASP A 99 -8.75 -0.34 15.26
N ILE A 100 -8.39 0.89 14.85
CA ILE A 100 -7.09 1.22 14.26
C ILE A 100 -6.12 1.51 15.40
N THR A 101 -5.17 0.60 15.61
CA THR A 101 -4.24 0.65 16.76
C THR A 101 -2.83 1.03 16.36
N ASP A 102 -2.46 0.80 15.10
CA ASP A 102 -1.12 1.00 14.57
C ASP A 102 -1.16 1.20 13.04
N LEU A 103 -0.01 1.50 12.43
CA LEU A 103 0.05 1.74 10.98
C LEU A 103 -0.23 0.50 10.13
N SER A 104 -0.15 -0.72 10.69
CA SER A 104 -0.36 -1.95 9.92
C SER A 104 -1.84 -2.23 9.60
N ASN A 105 -2.77 -1.56 10.29
CA ASN A 105 -4.21 -1.62 10.02
C ASN A 105 -4.84 -0.23 9.81
N TYR A 106 -4.03 0.79 9.55
CA TYR A 106 -4.48 2.17 9.36
C TYR A 106 -5.22 2.39 8.04
N PHE A 107 -4.72 1.78 6.96
CA PHE A 107 -5.25 1.99 5.62
C PHE A 107 -6.39 1.02 5.34
N VAL A 108 -7.62 1.54 5.33
CA VAL A 108 -8.83 0.80 4.98
C VAL A 108 -9.33 1.26 3.61
N THR A 109 -9.52 0.31 2.69
CA THR A 109 -10.02 0.58 1.34
C THR A 109 -11.45 1.14 1.36
N SER A 110 -11.85 1.73 0.23
CA SER A 110 -13.19 2.29 0.02
C SER A 110 -14.33 1.28 0.20
N ASP A 111 -14.06 -0.03 0.14
CA ASP A 111 -15.01 -1.11 0.42
C ASP A 111 -14.87 -1.71 1.83
N GLY A 112 -14.07 -1.09 2.71
CA GLY A 112 -13.98 -1.44 4.13
C GLY A 112 -12.99 -2.56 4.46
N ARG A 113 -12.08 -2.93 3.56
CA ARG A 113 -11.07 -3.97 3.78
C ARG A 113 -9.72 -3.37 4.18
N ASP A 114 -8.95 -4.13 4.94
CA ASP A 114 -7.54 -3.80 5.22
C ASP A 114 -6.73 -3.75 3.91
N LEU A 115 -6.07 -2.63 3.63
CA LEU A 115 -5.34 -2.42 2.38
C LEU A 115 -4.21 -3.45 2.21
N ILE A 116 -3.47 -3.76 3.29
CA ILE A 116 -2.37 -4.74 3.22
C ILE A 116 -2.91 -6.12 2.82
N SER A 117 -4.04 -6.53 3.42
CA SER A 117 -4.76 -7.75 3.02
C SER A 117 -5.19 -7.73 1.56
N VAL A 118 -5.70 -6.59 1.05
CA VAL A 118 -6.09 -6.44 -0.37
C VAL A 118 -4.90 -6.58 -1.30
N ILE A 119 -3.77 -5.96 -0.98
CA ILE A 119 -2.55 -6.07 -1.79
C ILE A 119 -2.01 -7.50 -1.76
N LEU A 120 -2.03 -8.17 -0.60
CA LEU A 120 -1.65 -9.58 -0.51
C LEU A 120 -2.54 -10.48 -1.36
N MET A 121 -3.87 -10.26 -1.38
CA MET A 121 -4.77 -11.01 -2.26
C MET A 121 -4.41 -10.79 -3.73
N ALA A 122 -4.26 -9.53 -4.14
CA ALA A 122 -3.90 -9.15 -5.50
C ALA A 122 -2.55 -9.77 -5.96
N LEU A 123 -1.53 -9.77 -5.10
CA LEU A 123 -0.24 -10.39 -5.38
C LEU A 123 -0.33 -11.92 -5.48
N ASN A 124 -1.10 -12.57 -4.60
CA ASN A 124 -1.27 -14.02 -4.66
C ASN A 124 -2.04 -14.45 -5.93
N ASP A 125 -3.05 -13.67 -6.34
CA ASP A 125 -3.76 -13.92 -7.59
C ASP A 125 -2.86 -13.70 -8.80
N SER A 126 -2.00 -12.67 -8.79
CA SER A 126 -0.97 -12.48 -9.81
C SER A 126 -0.06 -13.70 -9.96
N ILE A 127 0.34 -14.33 -8.85
CA ILE A 127 1.14 -15.56 -8.84
C ILE A 127 0.33 -16.74 -9.42
N CYS A 128 -0.92 -16.92 -9.00
CA CYS A 128 -1.79 -18.01 -9.45
C CYS A 128 -2.10 -17.93 -10.95
N GLU A 129 -2.49 -16.74 -11.43
CA GLU A 129 -2.86 -16.47 -12.81
C GLU A 129 -1.64 -16.21 -13.71
N LYS A 130 -0.42 -16.14 -13.14
CA LYS A 130 0.83 -15.80 -13.84
C LYS A 130 0.69 -14.56 -14.72
N THR A 131 0.03 -13.55 -14.16
CA THR A 131 -0.32 -12.31 -14.84
C THR A 131 0.13 -11.15 -14.00
N ASP A 132 0.71 -10.15 -14.65
CA ASP A 132 1.23 -8.95 -13.99
C ASP A 132 0.13 -8.23 -13.20
N LEU A 133 0.53 -7.66 -12.07
CA LEU A 133 -0.33 -6.80 -11.27
C LEU A 133 -0.15 -5.35 -11.73
N GLU A 134 -1.24 -4.71 -12.15
CA GLU A 134 -1.23 -3.33 -12.63
C GLU A 134 -2.04 -2.42 -11.69
N ILE A 135 -1.54 -1.22 -11.42
CA ILE A 135 -2.31 -0.16 -10.76
C ILE A 135 -3.02 0.64 -11.84
N ILE A 136 -4.34 0.71 -11.77
CA ILE A 136 -5.16 1.42 -12.74
C ILE A 136 -6.02 2.45 -12.03
N ASN A 137 -6.23 3.59 -12.70
CA ASN A 137 -7.15 4.64 -12.27
C ASN A 137 -8.34 4.68 -13.24
N ILE A 138 -9.55 4.50 -12.72
CA ILE A 138 -10.82 4.47 -13.46
C ILE A 138 -11.77 5.60 -13.04
#